data_AF-A0A6N8L1T8-F1
#
_entry.id   AF-A0A6N8L1T8-F1
#
_cell.length_a   1.000
_cell.length_b   1.000
_cell.length_c   1.000
_cell.angle_alpha   90.00
_cell.angle_beta   90.00
_cell.angle_gamma   90.00
#
_symmetry.space_group_name_H-M   'P 1'
#
loop_
_entity.id
_entity.type
_entity.pdbx_description
1 polymer ?
#
loop_
_entity_poly.entity_id
_entity_poly.type
_entity_poly.pdbx_seq_one_letter_code
_entity_poly.pdbx_strand_id
1 'polypeptide(L)'
;MAIDIESLLDAEIVKTEEDARTQTLLVTLLLDAVEPSKAQQKKLKFEHVTFYSRSEIPKEGYPVILEVSEVVPEIEKSFDNDQSRRRFKIDTTSGIVILEFESCELID
;
A
#
# COMPACT_ATOMS: atom_id res chain seq x y z
N MET A 1 9.47 5.10 -12.05
CA MET A 1 10.46 5.00 -10.97
C MET A 1 10.10 3.76 -10.18
N ALA A 2 10.99 2.76 -10.05
CA ALA A 2 10.67 1.57 -9.26
C ALA A 2 10.67 1.98 -7.78
N ILE A 3 9.56 1.72 -7.07
CA ILE A 3 9.53 1.90 -5.63
C ILE A 3 10.48 0.85 -5.05
N ASP A 4 11.42 1.29 -4.22
CA ASP A 4 12.25 0.37 -3.45
C ASP A 4 11.38 -0.21 -2.32
N ILE A 5 10.86 -1.40 -2.58
CA ILE A 5 9.89 -2.07 -1.71
C ILE A 5 10.50 -2.33 -0.32
N GLU A 6 11.80 -2.61 -0.25
CA GLU A 6 12.51 -2.83 1.01
C GLU A 6 12.52 -1.58 1.89
N SER A 7 12.47 -0.39 1.29
CA SER A 7 12.42 0.89 2.03
C SER A 7 11.08 1.14 2.73
N LEU A 8 10.07 0.31 2.47
CA LEU A 8 8.74 0.39 3.08
C LEU A 8 8.57 -0.54 4.29
N LEU A 9 9.55 -1.42 4.55
CA LEU A 9 9.53 -2.30 5.71
C LEU A 9 9.56 -1.46 6.99
N ASP A 10 8.85 -1.93 8.01
CA ASP A 10 8.65 -1.24 9.30
C ASP A 10 7.93 0.11 9.21
N ALA A 11 7.41 0.49 8.04
CA ALA A 11 6.64 1.72 7.88
C ALA A 11 5.24 1.57 8.49
N GLU A 12 4.76 2.59 9.19
CA GLU A 12 3.42 2.61 9.74
C GLU A 12 2.43 3.23 8.76
N ILE A 13 1.32 2.56 8.46
CA ILE A 13 0.24 3.10 7.64
C ILE A 13 -0.63 4.02 8.50
N VAL A 14 -0.38 5.33 8.39
CA VAL A 14 -1.07 6.36 9.20
C VAL A 14 -2.44 6.68 8.63
N LYS A 15 -2.54 6.77 7.30
CA LYS A 15 -3.75 7.23 6.61
C LYS A 15 -3.86 6.63 5.23
N THR A 16 -5.10 6.39 4.80
CA THR A 16 -5.43 6.01 3.43
C THR A 16 -6.55 6.90 2.93
N GLU A 17 -6.40 7.44 1.72
CA GLU A 17 -7.40 8.31 1.09
C GLU A 17 -7.71 7.77 -0.31
N GLU A 18 -8.98 7.51 -0.57
CA GLU A 18 -9.45 6.94 -1.83
C GLU A 18 -10.24 8.00 -2.62
N ASP A 19 -9.83 8.24 -3.87
CA ASP A 19 -10.59 9.05 -4.82
C ASP A 19 -11.22 8.13 -5.86
N ALA A 20 -12.53 7.88 -5.71
CA ALA A 20 -13.27 7.00 -6.60
C ALA A 20 -13.45 7.56 -8.03
N ARG A 21 -13.28 8.87 -8.25
CA ARG A 21 -13.44 9.49 -9.57
C ARG A 21 -12.22 9.24 -10.46
N THR A 22 -11.05 9.30 -9.86
CA THR A 22 -9.75 9.10 -10.52
C THR A 22 -9.18 7.70 -10.30
N GLN A 23 -9.86 6.88 -9.49
CA GLN A 23 -9.37 5.56 -9.05
C GLN A 23 -7.97 5.67 -8.41
N THR A 24 -7.76 6.70 -7.60
CA THR A 24 -6.48 6.94 -6.93
C THR A 24 -6.56 6.51 -5.47
N LEU A 25 -5.55 5.80 -4.98
CA LEU A 25 -5.34 5.55 -3.56
C LEU A 25 -4.07 6.25 -3.10
N LEU A 26 -4.20 7.10 -2.08
CA LEU A 26 -3.07 7.69 -1.37
C LEU A 26 -2.88 6.97 -0.04
N VAL A 27 -1.66 6.52 0.22
CA VAL A 27 -1.27 5.87 1.48
C VAL A 27 -0.18 6.69 2.13
N THR A 28 -0.48 7.28 3.29
CA THR A 28 0.50 8.00 4.09
C THR A 28 1.19 7.03 5.03
N LEU A 29 2.50 6.92 4.87
CA LEU A 29 3.39 6.10 5.67
C LEU A 29 4.21 6.97 6.61
N LEU A 30 4.41 6.50 7.83
CA LEU A 30 5.43 7.00 8.74
C LEU A 30 6.61 6.05 8.70
N LEU A 31 7.75 6.51 8.20
CA LEU A 31 8.98 5.75 8.28
C LEU A 31 9.59 6.00 9.65
N ASP A 32 9.81 4.94 10.42
CA ASP A 32 10.47 5.05 11.71
C ASP A 32 11.90 5.56 11.48
N ALA A 33 12.19 6.72 12.03
CA ALA A 33 13.52 7.26 12.03
C ALA A 33 14.15 6.87 13.35
N VAL A 34 15.39 6.38 13.31
CA VAL A 34 16.21 6.10 14.50
C VAL A 34 16.23 7.28 15.50
N GLU A 35 15.87 8.49 15.04
CA GLU A 35 15.57 9.64 15.88
C GLU A 35 14.10 10.12 15.69
N PRO A 36 13.30 10.28 16.77
CA PRO A 36 11.89 10.68 16.70
C PRO A 36 11.67 12.09 16.14
N SER A 37 12.72 12.93 16.12
CA SER A 37 12.73 14.26 15.50
C SER A 37 12.89 14.24 13.96
N LYS A 38 13.11 13.07 13.37
CA LYS A 38 13.31 12.86 11.92
C LYS A 38 12.29 11.92 11.29
N ALA A 39 11.24 11.53 12.02
CA ALA A 39 10.19 10.65 11.48
C ALA A 39 9.66 11.24 10.16
N GLN A 40 9.97 10.54 9.06
CA GLN A 40 9.70 11.04 7.72
C GLN A 40 8.35 10.49 7.27
N GLN A 41 7.38 11.38 7.07
CA GLN A 41 6.16 11.01 6.38
C GLN A 41 6.46 10.88 4.90
N LYS A 42 6.06 9.76 4.30
CA LYS A 42 6.06 9.58 2.85
C LYS A 42 4.66 9.22 2.40
N LYS A 43 4.27 9.67 1.22
CA LYS A 43 3.00 9.29 0.62
C LYS A 43 3.24 8.42 -0.59
N LEU A 44 2.56 7.29 -0.64
CA LEU A 44 2.47 6.45 -1.83
C LEU A 44 1.18 6.76 -2.55
N LYS A 45 1.29 7.03 -3.85
CA LYS A 45 0.15 7.22 -4.73
C LYS A 45 0.05 6.04 -5.67
N PHE A 46 -1.10 5.39 -5.65
CA PHE A 46 -1.47 4.32 -6.58
C PHE A 46 -2.53 4.85 -7.54
N GLU A 47 -2.29 4.74 -8.84
CA GLU A 47 -3.23 5.19 -9.87
C GLU A 47 -3.96 4.02 -10.51
N HIS A 48 -5.20 4.30 -10.91
CA HIS A 48 -6.12 3.34 -11.51
C HIS A 48 -6.21 2.04 -10.69
N VAL A 49 -6.52 2.19 -9.41
CA VAL A 49 -6.74 1.08 -8.47
C VAL A 49 -8.04 0.38 -8.83
N THR A 50 -7.96 -0.90 -9.17
CA THR A 50 -9.12 -1.75 -9.48
C THR A 50 -9.56 -2.62 -8.31
N PHE A 51 -8.65 -2.92 -7.40
CA PHE A 51 -8.94 -3.71 -6.23
C PHE A 51 -8.15 -3.23 -5.02
N TYR A 52 -8.89 -2.98 -3.94
CA TYR A 52 -8.33 -2.73 -2.63
C TYR A 52 -9.14 -3.53 -1.60
N SER A 53 -8.56 -4.61 -1.10
CA SER A 53 -9.13 -5.35 0.02
C SER A 53 -8.37 -4.99 1.28
N ARG A 54 -9.10 -4.33 2.19
CA ARG A 54 -8.65 -4.07 3.54
C ARG A 54 -9.22 -5.17 4.43
N SER A 55 -8.36 -5.96 5.05
CA SER A 55 -8.72 -6.52 6.35
C SER A 55 -8.97 -5.33 7.30
N GLU A 56 -10.03 -5.34 8.10
CA GLU A 56 -10.34 -4.23 9.01
C GLU A 56 -9.10 -3.87 9.84
N ILE A 57 -8.57 -2.66 9.64
CA ILE A 57 -7.44 -2.17 10.42
C ILE A 57 -7.97 -1.86 11.84
N PRO A 58 -7.46 -2.51 12.90
CA PRO A 58 -7.87 -2.25 14.26
C PRO A 58 -7.70 -0.77 14.59
N LYS A 59 -8.60 -0.25 15.43
CA LYS A 59 -8.57 1.14 15.89
C LYS A 59 -7.41 1.45 16.87
N GLU A 60 -6.66 0.43 17.30
CA GLU A 60 -5.53 0.57 18.22
C GLU A 60 -4.21 0.37 17.47
N GLY A 61 -3.41 1.43 17.38
CA GLY A 61 -2.12 1.45 16.69
C GLY A 61 -2.23 1.64 15.18
N TYR A 62 -1.14 2.07 14.54
CA TYR A 62 -1.02 2.08 13.09
C TYR A 62 -0.51 0.71 12.62
N PRO A 63 -1.09 0.11 11.56
CA PRO A 63 -0.54 -1.10 10.97
C PRO A 63 0.89 -0.86 10.50
N VAL A 64 1.79 -1.72 10.92
CA VAL A 64 3.19 -1.70 10.50
C VAL A 64 3.35 -2.65 9.34
N ILE A 65 4.01 -2.22 8.27
CA ILE A 65 4.33 -3.06 7.11
C ILE A 65 5.42 -4.05 7.52
N LEU A 66 5.10 -5.34 7.42
CA LEU A 66 6.00 -6.45 7.73
C LEU A 66 6.65 -7.01 6.46
N GLU A 67 5.88 -7.07 5.38
CA GLU A 67 6.33 -7.60 4.10
C GLU A 67 5.53 -6.94 2.97
N VAL A 68 6.17 -6.77 1.82
CA VAL A 68 5.51 -6.39 0.58
C VAL A 68 5.99 -7.32 -0.53
N SER A 69 5.05 -7.94 -1.24
CA SER A 69 5.32 -8.90 -2.30
C SER A 69 4.55 -8.57 -3.57
N GLU A 70 5.21 -8.68 -4.72
CA GLU A 70 4.57 -8.60 -6.04
C GLU A 70 3.89 -9.92 -6.45
N VAL A 71 4.16 -11.00 -5.72
CA VAL A 71 3.58 -12.33 -5.96
C VAL A 71 2.30 -12.44 -5.13
N VAL A 72 1.17 -12.13 -5.76
CA VAL A 72 -0.15 -12.23 -5.14
C VAL A 72 -0.81 -13.55 -5.56
N PRO A 73 -1.34 -14.37 -4.63
CA PRO A 73 -2.10 -15.57 -5.00
C PRO A 73 -3.29 -15.21 -5.87
N GLU A 74 -3.70 -16.12 -6.77
CA GLU A 74 -4.80 -15.89 -7.71
C GLU A 74 -6.07 -15.45 -6.95
N ILE A 75 -6.50 -14.22 -7.22
CA ILE A 75 -7.75 -13.69 -6.68
C ILE A 75 -8.87 -14.31 -7.53
N GLU A 76 -9.76 -15.10 -6.93
CA GLU A 76 -10.94 -15.67 -7.60
C GLU A 76 -12.01 -14.60 -7.94
N LYS A 77 -11.63 -13.55 -8.67
CA LYS A 77 -12.58 -12.58 -9.22
C LYS A 77 -12.47 -12.52 -10.73
N SER A 78 -13.58 -12.90 -11.36
CA SER A 78 -13.87 -12.86 -12.80
C SER A 78 -13.98 -11.43 -13.35
N PHE A 79 -12.92 -10.64 -13.24
CA PHE A 79 -12.79 -9.36 -13.94
C PHE A 79 -11.49 -9.40 -14.73
N ASP A 80 -11.56 -8.97 -16.00
CA ASP A 80 -10.47 -8.89 -16.97
C ASP A 80 -9.10 -8.84 -16.30
N ASN A 81 -8.41 -9.98 -16.33
CA ASN A 81 -7.05 -10.15 -15.85
C ASN A 81 -6.14 -9.41 -16.82
N ASP A 82 -6.18 -8.08 -16.77
CA ASP A 82 -5.33 -7.23 -17.59
C ASP A 82 -3.91 -7.41 -17.05
N GLN A 83 -3.15 -8.27 -17.73
CA GLN A 83 -1.78 -8.66 -17.34
C GLN A 83 -0.81 -7.47 -17.31
N SER A 84 -1.25 -6.30 -17.78
CA SER A 84 -0.51 -5.04 -17.69
C SER A 84 -0.52 -4.41 -16.29
N ARG A 85 -1.43 -4.82 -15.40
CA ARG A 85 -1.56 -4.26 -14.05
C ARG A 85 -0.62 -4.89 -13.04
N ARG A 86 -0.11 -4.06 -12.13
CA ARG A 86 0.75 -4.48 -11.03
C ARG A 86 -0.10 -4.82 -9.81
N ARG A 87 0.41 -5.73 -9.00
CA ARG A 87 -0.25 -6.17 -7.77
C ARG A 87 0.74 -6.17 -6.64
N PHE A 88 0.32 -5.65 -5.48
CA PHE A 88 1.06 -5.78 -4.24
C PHE A 88 0.21 -6.51 -3.20
N LYS A 89 0.81 -7.50 -2.55
CA LYS A 89 0.38 -8.02 -1.26
C LYS A 89 1.22 -7.34 -0.19
N ILE A 90 0.58 -6.66 0.74
CA ILE A 90 1.21 -5.99 1.87
C ILE A 90 0.74 -6.70 3.13
N ASP A 91 1.66 -7.38 3.80
CA ASP A 91 1.41 -7.98 5.11
C ASP A 91 1.68 -6.92 6.17
N THR A 92 0.71 -6.69 7.03
CA THR A 92 0.83 -5.75 8.14
C THR A 92 0.56 -6.43 9.47
N THR A 93 0.95 -5.80 10.57
CA THR A 93 0.59 -6.24 11.93
C THR A 93 -0.92 -6.41 12.15
N SER A 94 -1.73 -5.74 11.33
CA SER A 94 -3.18 -5.71 11.41
C SER A 94 -3.89 -6.63 10.41
N GLY A 95 -3.14 -7.33 9.55
CA GLY A 95 -3.67 -8.21 8.52
C GLY A 95 -3.09 -7.93 7.14
N ILE A 96 -3.69 -8.55 6.13
CA ILE A 96 -3.20 -8.51 4.75
C ILE A 96 -3.99 -7.50 3.95
N VAL A 97 -3.27 -6.69 3.17
CA VAL A 97 -3.81 -5.76 2.19
C VAL A 97 -3.37 -6.23 0.80
N ILE A 98 -4.31 -6.29 -0.13
CA ILE A 98 -4.03 -6.61 -1.53
C ILE A 98 -4.46 -5.43 -2.40
N LEU A 99 -3.54 -4.96 -3.22
CA LEU A 99 -3.70 -3.85 -4.15
C LEU A 99 -3.51 -4.33 -5.58
N GLU A 100 -4.38 -3.89 -6.49
CA GLU A 100 -4.20 -3.98 -7.93
C GLU A 100 -4.31 -2.58 -8.55
N PHE A 101 -3.28 -2.16 -9.29
CA PHE A 101 -3.12 -0.79 -9.78
C PHE A 101 -2.31 -0.78 -11.08
N GLU A 102 -2.36 0.34 -11.81
CA GLU A 102 -1.53 0.51 -13.01
C GLU A 102 -0.13 1.03 -12.67
N SER A 103 -0.07 2.13 -11.91
CA SER A 103 1.17 2.79 -11.53
C SER A 103 1.21 3.04 -10.02
N CYS A 104 2.42 3.08 -9.48
CA CYS A 104 2.66 3.49 -8.11
C CYS A 104 3.86 4.43 -8.07
N GLU A 105 3.75 5.52 -7.32
CA GLU A 105 4.81 6.51 -7.15
C GLU A 105 4.87 7.02 -5.71
N LEU A 106 6.06 7.47 -5.31
CA LEU A 106 6.25 8.16 -4.05
C LEU A 106 6.09 9.66 -4.27
N ILE A 107 5.20 10.28 -3.52
CA ILE A 107 4.94 11.72 -3.56
C ILE A 107 5.36 12.35 -2.22
N ASP A 108 5.90 13.56 -2.29
CA ASP A 108 6.36 14.35 -1.13
C ASP A 108 5.16 14.89 -0.31
#